data_AF-A0A6J7ENA2-F1
#
_entry.id   AF-A0A6J7ENA2-F1
#
_cell.length_a   1.000
_cell.length_b   1.000
_cell.length_c   1.000
_cell.angle_alpha   90.00
_cell.angle_beta   90.00
_cell.angle_gamma   90.00
#
_symmetry.space_group_name_H-M   'P 1'
#
loop_
_entity.id
_entity.type
_entity.pdbx_description
1 polymer ?
#
loop_
_entity_poly.entity_id
_entity_poly.type
_entity_poly.pdbx_seq_one_letter_code
_entity_poly.pdbx_strand_id
1 'polypeptide(L)'
;MDNAGLPKTSLETLRTVEFRLGLRGYDVDEVDDYLEKVAVEADALQEQLRQMTDRLRQAAERIALLESSKPAQSAAPASQDVSANESDNVDSLTRTLEMAQRFVDQTKRESEAEAAKVVAAASDEARKLRADAEDRFKADLSRLEGLKSKLTTDVESMARQLESERTRLRSSLSEMIQWIEDNVQPGAAIMALRQPNAEAEVEIVETAHTPASPPAGFDGRPMDGDERNLRP
;
A
#
# COMPACT_ATOMS: atom_id res chain seq x y z
N MET A 1 -3.35 -38.58 -6.24
CA MET A 1 -4.76 -38.31 -5.85
C MET A 1 -4.66 -37.23 -4.81
N ASP A 2 -4.69 -36.02 -5.35
CA ASP A 2 -4.01 -34.88 -4.77
C ASP A 2 -5.05 -34.10 -3.99
N ASN A 3 -4.88 -34.04 -2.67
CA ASN A 3 -5.74 -33.28 -1.78
C ASN A 3 -5.34 -31.80 -1.85
N ALA A 4 -5.43 -31.22 -3.04
CA ALA A 4 -5.19 -29.82 -3.32
C ALA A 4 -6.54 -29.10 -3.38
N GLY A 5 -7.02 -28.61 -2.23
CA GLY A 5 -8.23 -27.78 -2.24
C GLY A 5 -9.06 -27.70 -0.97
N LEU A 6 -8.67 -28.35 0.14
CA LEU A 6 -9.30 -28.03 1.43
C LEU A 6 -8.69 -26.70 1.91
N PRO A 7 -9.50 -25.65 2.17
CA PRO A 7 -8.99 -24.44 2.79
C PRO A 7 -8.37 -24.84 4.12
N LYS A 8 -7.08 -24.51 4.33
CA LYS A 8 -6.41 -24.72 5.62
C LYS A 8 -7.29 -24.08 6.68
N THR A 9 -7.82 -24.90 7.58
CA THR A 9 -8.74 -24.40 8.61
C THR A 9 -7.99 -23.46 9.53
N SER A 10 -8.66 -22.43 10.06
CA SER A 10 -8.09 -21.47 11.03
C SER A 10 -7.36 -22.15 12.19
N LEU A 11 -7.82 -23.34 12.61
CA LEU A 11 -7.19 -24.18 13.63
C LEU A 11 -5.81 -24.72 13.21
N GLU A 12 -5.62 -25.02 11.93
CA GLU A 12 -4.35 -25.45 11.37
C GLU A 12 -3.38 -24.27 11.25
N THR A 13 -3.87 -23.09 10.92
CA THR A 13 -3.09 -21.85 10.90
C THR A 13 -2.66 -21.44 12.32
N LEU A 14 -3.58 -21.46 13.30
CA LEU A 14 -3.32 -21.20 14.72
C LEU A 14 -2.24 -22.11 15.32
N ARG A 15 -2.13 -23.34 14.83
CA ARG A 15 -1.16 -24.33 15.33
C ARG A 15 0.25 -24.14 14.74
N THR A 16 0.38 -23.44 13.62
CA THR A 16 1.61 -23.42 12.81
C THR A 16 2.24 -22.04 12.69
N VAL A 17 1.57 -20.98 13.15
CA VAL A 17 2.10 -19.62 13.08
C VAL A 17 3.13 -19.39 14.19
N GLU A 18 4.34 -19.05 13.78
CA GLU A 18 5.43 -18.58 14.65
C GLU A 18 5.59 -17.07 14.44
N PHE A 19 5.52 -16.29 15.53
CA PHE A 19 5.67 -14.84 15.48
C PHE A 19 7.15 -14.44 15.52
N ARG A 20 7.54 -13.43 14.75
CA ARG A 20 8.93 -12.94 14.75
C ARG A 20 9.19 -12.11 16.02
N LEU A 21 10.23 -12.47 16.76
CA LEU A 21 10.74 -11.64 17.86
C LEU A 21 11.60 -10.50 17.28
N GLY A 22 11.13 -9.26 17.41
CA GLY A 22 11.94 -8.06 17.29
C GLY A 22 12.87 -7.87 18.51
N LEU A 23 13.74 -6.85 18.45
CA LEU A 23 14.75 -6.55 19.48
C LEU A 23 14.19 -6.34 20.90
N ARG A 24 12.87 -6.22 21.05
CA ARG A 24 12.18 -6.01 22.33
C ARG A 24 10.81 -6.73 22.43
N GLY A 25 10.63 -7.85 21.73
CA GLY A 25 9.40 -8.65 21.80
C GLY A 25 8.78 -8.92 20.44
N TYR A 26 7.55 -9.42 20.40
CA TYR A 26 6.81 -9.65 19.16
C TYR A 26 6.53 -8.34 18.41
N ASP A 27 6.51 -8.41 17.09
CA ASP A 27 6.05 -7.30 16.26
C ASP A 27 4.53 -7.12 16.43
N VAL A 28 4.12 -6.02 17.05
CA VAL A 28 2.71 -5.76 17.41
C VAL A 28 1.85 -5.65 16.15
N ASP A 29 2.39 -5.10 15.07
CA ASP A 29 1.66 -4.92 13.82
C ASP A 29 1.39 -6.28 13.13
N GLU A 30 2.37 -7.20 13.16
CA GLU A 30 2.20 -8.57 12.62
C GLU A 30 1.20 -9.39 13.44
N VAL A 31 1.18 -9.19 14.76
CA VAL A 31 0.21 -9.83 15.65
C VAL A 31 -1.19 -9.29 15.41
N ASP A 32 -1.36 -7.97 15.28
CA ASP A 32 -2.66 -7.34 15.03
C ASP A 32 -3.25 -7.75 13.68
N ASP A 33 -2.45 -7.73 12.60
CA ASP A 33 -2.86 -8.20 11.27
C ASP A 33 -3.30 -9.68 11.28
N TYR A 34 -2.66 -10.50 12.13
CA TYR A 34 -3.02 -11.90 12.28
C TYR A 34 -4.31 -12.08 13.08
N LEU A 35 -4.48 -11.32 14.18
CA LEU A 35 -5.68 -11.34 15.00
C LEU A 35 -6.92 -10.89 14.22
N GLU A 36 -6.80 -9.90 13.32
CA GLU A 36 -7.89 -9.49 12.45
C GLU A 36 -8.33 -10.62 11.50
N LYS A 37 -7.37 -11.29 10.86
CA LYS A 37 -7.65 -12.43 9.96
C LYS A 37 -8.33 -13.58 10.71
N VAL A 38 -7.84 -13.93 11.90
CA VAL A 38 -8.44 -14.98 12.74
C VAL A 38 -9.85 -14.60 13.18
N ALA A 39 -10.10 -13.33 13.53
CA ALA A 39 -11.42 -12.87 13.93
C ALA A 39 -12.45 -13.00 12.79
N VAL A 40 -12.10 -12.56 11.57
CA VAL A 40 -12.97 -12.69 10.39
C VAL A 40 -13.30 -14.15 10.07
N GLU A 41 -12.30 -15.04 10.17
CA GLU A 41 -12.50 -16.47 9.94
C GLU A 41 -13.32 -17.15 11.06
N ALA A 42 -13.15 -16.72 12.32
CA ALA A 42 -13.95 -17.22 13.44
C ALA A 42 -15.43 -16.83 13.30
N ASP A 43 -15.71 -15.58 12.89
CA ASP A 43 -17.07 -15.13 12.59
C ASP A 43 -17.69 -15.92 11.44
N ALA A 44 -16.92 -16.20 10.38
CA ALA A 44 -17.37 -17.02 9.27
C ALA A 44 -17.71 -18.46 9.70
N LEU A 45 -16.88 -19.07 10.55
CA LEU A 45 -17.14 -20.40 11.10
C LEU A 45 -18.38 -20.41 12.01
N GLN A 46 -18.54 -19.39 12.86
CA GLN A 46 -19.69 -19.25 13.74
C GLN A 46 -21.00 -19.09 12.93
N GLU A 47 -20.97 -18.33 11.84
CA GLU A 47 -22.09 -18.18 10.93
C GLU A 47 -22.39 -19.50 10.19
N GLN A 48 -21.39 -20.26 9.79
CA GLN A 48 -21.59 -21.60 9.22
C GLN A 48 -22.24 -22.57 10.21
N LEU A 49 -21.81 -22.56 11.49
CA LEU A 49 -22.45 -23.36 12.53
C LEU A 49 -23.91 -22.96 12.74
N ARG A 50 -24.20 -21.65 12.73
CA ARG A 50 -25.56 -21.13 12.83
C ARG A 50 -26.41 -21.61 11.65
N GLN A 51 -25.92 -21.49 10.42
CA GLN A 51 -26.61 -21.95 9.22
C GLN A 51 -26.86 -23.46 9.22
N MET A 52 -25.89 -24.26 9.66
CA MET A 52 -26.08 -25.71 9.80
C MET A 52 -27.11 -26.05 10.87
N THR A 53 -27.09 -25.36 12.00
CA THR A 53 -28.09 -25.52 13.06
C THR A 53 -29.49 -25.15 12.58
N ASP A 54 -29.62 -24.05 11.83
CA ASP A 54 -30.90 -23.61 11.25
C ASP A 54 -31.41 -24.61 10.19
N ARG A 55 -30.53 -25.17 9.35
CA ARG A 55 -30.88 -26.23 8.39
C ARG A 55 -31.35 -27.50 9.09
N LEU A 56 -30.68 -27.90 10.16
CA LEU A 56 -31.09 -29.06 10.97
C LEU A 56 -32.44 -28.83 11.63
N ARG A 57 -32.68 -27.61 12.14
CA ARG A 57 -33.96 -27.22 12.71
C ARG A 57 -35.08 -27.26 11.66
N GLN A 58 -34.87 -26.69 10.48
CA GLN A 58 -35.84 -26.73 9.38
C GLN A 58 -36.11 -28.17 8.90
N ALA A 59 -35.07 -29.01 8.83
CA ALA A 59 -35.22 -30.42 8.51
C ALA A 59 -36.06 -31.15 9.57
N ALA A 60 -35.80 -30.90 10.86
CA ALA A 60 -36.57 -31.47 11.96
C ALA A 60 -38.04 -31.02 11.93
N GLU A 61 -38.31 -29.74 11.67
CA GLU A 61 -39.68 -29.21 11.52
C GLU A 61 -40.40 -29.83 10.32
N ARG A 62 -39.71 -30.05 9.19
CA ARG A 62 -40.27 -30.74 8.01
C ARG A 62 -40.58 -32.21 8.29
N ILE A 63 -39.73 -32.90 9.03
CA ILE A 63 -39.98 -34.28 9.46
C ILE A 63 -41.21 -34.34 10.38
N ALA A 64 -41.31 -33.45 11.38
CA ALA A 64 -42.47 -33.39 12.27
C ALA A 64 -43.79 -33.11 11.51
N LEU A 65 -43.76 -32.24 10.49
CA LEU A 65 -44.91 -32.00 9.64
C LEU A 65 -45.29 -33.25 8.81
N LEU A 66 -44.32 -33.96 8.26
CA LEU A 66 -44.56 -35.20 7.51
C LEU A 66 -45.08 -36.34 8.41
N GLU A 67 -44.59 -36.44 9.65
CA GLU A 67 -45.07 -37.41 10.64
C GLU A 67 -46.51 -37.09 11.09
N SER A 68 -46.84 -35.82 11.28
CA SER A 68 -48.22 -35.40 11.57
C SER A 68 -49.17 -35.51 10.37
N SER A 69 -48.63 -35.49 9.14
CA SER A 69 -49.39 -35.57 7.88
C SER A 69 -49.45 -36.99 7.30
N LYS A 70 -49.07 -38.03 8.05
CA LYS A 70 -49.14 -39.42 7.60
C LYS A 70 -50.45 -40.09 8.04
N PRO A 71 -51.52 -40.11 7.22
CA PRO A 71 -52.55 -41.13 7.32
C PRO A 71 -52.01 -42.44 6.74
N ALA A 72 -52.46 -43.56 7.29
CA ALA A 72 -52.12 -44.91 6.82
C ALA A 72 -52.49 -45.09 5.33
N GLN A 73 -51.50 -45.19 4.44
CA GLN A 73 -51.71 -45.63 3.07
C GLN A 73 -50.46 -46.36 2.54
N SER A 74 -50.47 -47.67 2.75
CA SER A 74 -49.73 -48.63 1.93
C SER A 74 -50.77 -49.53 1.28
N ALA A 75 -51.18 -49.18 0.06
CA ALA A 75 -51.90 -50.07 -0.85
C ALA A 75 -51.20 -50.01 -2.21
N ALA A 76 -50.72 -51.17 -2.64
CA ALA A 76 -50.09 -51.40 -3.94
C ALA A 76 -51.05 -51.11 -5.10
N PRO A 77 -50.52 -51.08 -6.34
CA PRO A 77 -51.19 -51.82 -7.41
C PRO A 77 -50.25 -52.85 -8.03
N ALA A 78 -50.85 -54.01 -8.31
CA ALA A 78 -50.28 -55.12 -9.04
C ALA A 78 -50.18 -54.79 -10.54
N SER A 79 -49.07 -55.17 -11.15
CA SER A 79 -48.86 -55.14 -12.60
C SER A 79 -49.75 -56.18 -13.29
N GLN A 80 -50.47 -55.75 -14.33
CA GLN A 80 -51.29 -56.61 -15.18
C GLN A 80 -50.51 -57.09 -16.41
N ASP A 81 -50.93 -58.27 -16.87
CA ASP A 81 -50.45 -59.07 -17.98
C ASP A 81 -50.28 -58.33 -19.33
N VAL A 82 -49.19 -58.64 -20.03
CA VAL A 82 -49.02 -58.39 -21.48
C VAL A 82 -48.52 -59.67 -22.17
N SER A 83 -49.45 -60.49 -22.64
CA SER A 83 -49.17 -61.61 -23.54
C SER A 83 -50.16 -61.57 -24.71
N ALA A 84 -49.82 -60.80 -25.75
CA ALA A 84 -50.27 -60.97 -27.13
C ALA A 84 -49.41 -60.05 -28.03
N ASN A 85 -48.78 -60.62 -29.07
CA ASN A 85 -47.85 -60.02 -30.05
C ASN A 85 -46.39 -59.75 -29.61
N GLU A 86 -45.60 -60.82 -29.53
CA GLU A 86 -44.15 -60.76 -29.27
C GLU A 86 -43.35 -60.16 -30.45
N SER A 87 -43.80 -60.33 -31.69
CA SER A 87 -43.11 -59.81 -32.89
C SER A 87 -43.30 -58.30 -33.12
N ASP A 88 -44.51 -57.75 -32.95
CA ASP A 88 -44.72 -56.28 -33.00
C ASP A 88 -44.01 -55.57 -31.83
N ASN A 89 -43.88 -56.24 -30.68
CA ASN A 89 -43.13 -55.70 -29.55
C ASN A 89 -41.64 -55.59 -29.86
N VAL A 90 -41.01 -56.57 -30.51
CA VAL A 90 -39.58 -56.51 -30.88
C VAL A 90 -39.28 -55.37 -31.87
N ASP A 91 -40.15 -55.16 -32.87
CA ASP A 91 -39.98 -54.06 -33.84
C ASP A 91 -40.24 -52.67 -33.21
N SER A 92 -41.20 -52.57 -32.28
CA SER A 92 -41.43 -51.33 -31.53
C SER A 92 -40.29 -51.01 -30.53
N LEU A 93 -39.71 -52.04 -29.90
CA LEU A 93 -38.59 -51.93 -28.98
C LEU A 93 -37.32 -51.51 -29.72
N THR A 94 -37.03 -52.10 -30.88
CA THR A 94 -35.88 -51.70 -31.71
C THR A 94 -36.03 -50.27 -32.23
N ARG A 95 -37.21 -49.87 -32.71
CA ARG A 95 -37.50 -48.47 -33.09
C ARG A 95 -37.31 -47.50 -31.93
N THR A 96 -37.73 -47.89 -30.73
CA THR A 96 -37.56 -47.09 -29.51
C THR A 96 -36.09 -46.99 -29.10
N LEU A 97 -35.34 -48.08 -29.21
CA LEU A 97 -33.91 -48.13 -28.89
C LEU A 97 -33.09 -47.28 -29.88
N GLU A 98 -33.44 -47.27 -31.16
CA GLU A 98 -32.86 -46.35 -32.14
C GLU A 98 -33.14 -44.88 -31.81
N MET A 99 -34.37 -44.54 -31.39
CA MET A 99 -34.70 -43.17 -30.99
C MET A 99 -33.98 -42.78 -29.70
N ALA A 100 -33.87 -43.69 -28.73
CA ALA A 100 -33.10 -43.48 -27.51
C ALA A 100 -31.62 -43.26 -27.82
N GLN A 101 -31.02 -44.07 -28.71
CA GLN A 101 -29.63 -43.89 -29.12
C GLN A 101 -29.39 -42.53 -29.79
N ARG A 102 -30.27 -42.12 -30.72
CA ARG A 102 -30.19 -40.80 -31.35
C ARG A 102 -30.35 -39.66 -30.34
N PHE A 103 -31.23 -39.83 -29.36
CA PHE A 103 -31.43 -38.85 -28.28
C PHE A 103 -30.17 -38.72 -27.40
N VAL A 104 -29.53 -39.85 -27.06
CA VAL A 104 -28.26 -39.85 -26.32
C VAL A 104 -27.17 -39.16 -27.13
N ASP A 105 -27.01 -39.48 -28.42
CA ASP A 105 -26.00 -38.84 -29.28
C ASP A 105 -26.24 -37.35 -29.45
N GLN A 106 -27.51 -36.95 -29.53
CA GLN A 106 -27.91 -35.54 -29.60
C GLN A 106 -27.57 -34.80 -28.30
N THR A 107 -27.93 -35.38 -27.15
CA THR A 107 -27.64 -34.82 -25.83
C THR A 107 -26.13 -34.74 -25.57
N LYS A 108 -25.37 -35.74 -26.04
CA LYS A 108 -23.91 -35.73 -25.98
C LYS A 108 -23.34 -34.57 -26.79
N ARG A 109 -23.78 -34.38 -28.04
CA ARG A 109 -23.33 -33.24 -28.85
C ARG A 109 -23.74 -31.90 -28.26
N GLU A 110 -24.94 -31.79 -27.69
CA GLU A 110 -25.42 -30.56 -27.06
C GLU A 110 -24.62 -30.22 -25.79
N SER A 111 -24.38 -31.20 -24.92
CA SER A 111 -23.55 -31.02 -23.72
C SER A 111 -22.10 -30.70 -24.03
N GLU A 112 -21.51 -31.34 -25.05
CA GLU A 112 -20.15 -31.02 -25.53
C GLU A 112 -20.10 -29.58 -26.08
N ALA A 113 -21.11 -29.15 -26.83
CA ALA A 113 -21.19 -27.79 -27.35
C ALA A 113 -21.39 -26.75 -26.24
N GLU A 114 -22.20 -27.06 -25.23
CA GLU A 114 -22.41 -26.19 -24.06
C GLU A 114 -21.15 -26.11 -23.20
N ALA A 115 -20.50 -27.25 -22.93
CA ALA A 115 -19.21 -27.29 -22.22
C ALA A 115 -18.14 -26.49 -22.96
N ALA A 116 -18.04 -26.63 -24.29
CA ALA A 116 -17.11 -25.85 -25.09
C ALA A 116 -17.39 -24.34 -25.00
N LYS A 117 -18.65 -23.91 -24.97
CA LYS A 117 -19.03 -22.51 -24.78
C LYS A 117 -18.63 -22.00 -23.39
N VAL A 118 -18.89 -22.77 -22.33
CA VAL A 118 -18.52 -22.40 -20.96
C VAL A 118 -17.00 -22.29 -20.82
N VAL A 119 -16.25 -23.25 -21.36
CA VAL A 119 -14.78 -23.22 -21.34
C VAL A 119 -14.25 -22.02 -22.13
N ALA A 120 -14.82 -21.72 -23.31
CA ALA A 120 -14.43 -20.56 -24.10
C ALA A 120 -14.68 -19.25 -23.32
N ALA A 121 -15.88 -19.07 -22.77
CA ALA A 121 -16.25 -17.90 -21.99
C ALA A 121 -15.35 -17.73 -20.75
N ALA A 122 -15.12 -18.81 -19.99
CA ALA A 122 -14.22 -18.80 -18.83
C ALA A 122 -12.78 -18.48 -19.23
N SER A 123 -12.30 -18.99 -20.37
CA SER A 123 -10.95 -18.70 -20.86
C SER A 123 -10.80 -17.25 -21.30
N ASP A 124 -11.82 -16.66 -21.92
CA ASP A 124 -11.82 -15.26 -22.32
C ASP A 124 -11.91 -14.32 -21.12
N GLU A 125 -12.70 -14.67 -20.11
CA GLU A 125 -12.76 -13.93 -18.85
C GLU A 125 -11.43 -14.01 -18.09
N ALA A 126 -10.82 -15.19 -17.99
CA ALA A 126 -9.50 -15.36 -17.39
C ALA A 126 -8.42 -14.55 -18.12
N ARG A 127 -8.47 -14.48 -19.46
CA ARG A 127 -7.56 -13.64 -20.25
C ARG A 127 -7.75 -12.15 -19.96
N LYS A 128 -9.00 -11.68 -19.86
CA LYS A 128 -9.29 -10.28 -19.50
C LYS A 128 -8.80 -9.95 -18.10
N LEU A 129 -9.14 -10.78 -17.12
CA LEU A 129 -8.70 -10.59 -15.74
C LEU A 129 -7.16 -10.56 -15.63
N ARG A 130 -6.48 -11.43 -16.38
CA ARG A 130 -5.02 -11.44 -16.43
C ARG A 130 -4.46 -10.16 -17.05
N ALA A 131 -5.02 -9.70 -18.16
CA ALA A 131 -4.60 -8.45 -18.79
C ALA A 131 -4.80 -7.24 -17.86
N ASP A 132 -5.98 -7.15 -17.22
CA ASP A 132 -6.28 -6.10 -16.25
C ASP A 132 -5.32 -6.12 -15.05
N ALA A 133 -5.00 -7.32 -14.54
CA ALA A 133 -4.02 -7.47 -13.47
C ALA A 133 -2.62 -7.05 -13.91
N GLU A 134 -2.16 -7.47 -15.08
CA GLU A 134 -0.87 -7.07 -15.64
C GLU A 134 -0.77 -5.56 -15.84
N ASP A 135 -1.85 -4.91 -16.29
CA ASP A 135 -1.87 -3.46 -16.47
C ASP A 135 -1.88 -2.70 -15.15
N ARG A 136 -2.60 -3.19 -14.12
CA ARG A 136 -2.50 -2.67 -12.76
C ARG A 136 -1.08 -2.81 -12.20
N PHE A 137 -0.44 -3.97 -12.38
CA PHE A 137 0.93 -4.17 -11.94
C PHE A 137 1.92 -3.22 -12.63
N LYS A 138 1.77 -2.99 -13.94
CA LYS A 138 2.60 -2.01 -14.66
C LYS A 138 2.39 -0.59 -14.16
N ALA A 139 1.13 -0.20 -13.88
CA ALA A 139 0.81 1.12 -13.34
C ALA A 139 1.42 1.30 -11.93
N ASP A 140 1.30 0.29 -11.07
CA ASP A 140 1.89 0.31 -9.73
C ASP A 140 3.42 0.35 -9.78
N LEU A 141 4.04 -0.43 -10.68
CA LEU A 141 5.49 -0.40 -10.88
C LEU A 141 5.96 1.00 -11.32
N SER A 142 5.29 1.59 -12.31
CA SER A 142 5.61 2.95 -12.77
C SER A 142 5.46 3.98 -11.64
N ARG A 143 4.41 3.84 -10.81
CA ARG A 143 4.21 4.69 -9.63
C ARG A 143 5.34 4.53 -8.61
N LEU A 144 5.73 3.29 -8.29
CA LEU A 144 6.80 3.00 -7.34
C LEU A 144 8.16 3.48 -7.85
N GLU A 145 8.45 3.34 -9.14
CA GLU A 145 9.65 3.88 -9.77
C GLU A 145 9.68 5.41 -9.73
N GLY A 146 8.53 6.06 -9.96
CA GLY A 146 8.36 7.49 -9.78
C GLY A 146 8.62 7.94 -8.34
N LEU A 147 8.07 7.24 -7.35
CA LEU A 147 8.32 7.53 -5.94
C LEU A 147 9.78 7.30 -5.55
N LYS A 148 10.40 6.23 -6.05
CA LYS A 148 11.82 5.93 -5.82
C LYS A 148 12.73 7.00 -6.40
N SER A 149 12.47 7.46 -7.62
CA SER A 149 13.28 8.50 -8.26
C SER A 149 13.13 9.85 -7.55
N LYS A 150 11.91 10.20 -7.12
CA LYS A 150 11.65 11.37 -6.28
C LYS A 150 12.40 11.28 -4.95
N LEU A 151 12.27 10.16 -4.23
CA LEU A 151 12.96 9.98 -2.94
C LEU A 151 14.48 10.03 -3.10
N THR A 152 15.01 9.48 -4.19
CA THR A 152 16.45 9.55 -4.51
C THR A 152 16.88 11.02 -4.71
N THR A 153 16.10 11.79 -5.46
CA THR A 153 16.36 13.22 -5.69
C THR A 153 16.26 14.03 -4.39
N ASP A 154 15.27 13.73 -3.54
CA ASP A 154 15.09 14.38 -2.25
C ASP A 154 16.28 14.09 -1.32
N VAL A 155 16.77 12.85 -1.28
CA VAL A 155 17.97 12.47 -0.50
C VAL A 155 19.21 13.20 -1.02
N GLU A 156 19.41 13.28 -2.33
CA GLU A 156 20.52 14.04 -2.92
C GLU A 156 20.42 15.54 -2.59
N SER A 157 19.21 16.11 -2.62
CA SER A 157 18.96 17.50 -2.24
C SER A 157 19.28 17.75 -0.76
N MET A 158 18.81 16.88 0.14
CA MET A 158 19.12 16.97 1.56
C MET A 158 20.62 16.85 1.83
N ALA A 159 21.32 15.94 1.16
CA ALA A 159 22.76 15.79 1.30
C ALA A 159 23.52 17.05 0.85
N ARG A 160 23.14 17.64 -0.29
CA ARG A 160 23.72 18.92 -0.76
C ARG A 160 23.41 20.07 0.19
N GLN A 161 22.19 20.14 0.70
CA GLN A 161 21.79 21.17 1.67
C GLN A 161 22.62 21.07 2.95
N LEU A 162 22.78 19.87 3.52
CA LEU A 162 23.60 19.67 4.71
C LEU A 162 25.06 20.05 4.49
N GLU A 163 25.65 19.73 3.33
CA GLU A 163 27.03 20.12 3.03
C GLU A 163 27.16 21.65 2.82
N SER A 164 26.14 22.29 2.23
CA SER A 164 26.09 23.74 2.07
C SER A 164 25.99 24.46 3.43
N GLU A 165 25.14 23.97 4.34
CA GLU A 165 25.01 24.52 5.70
C GLU A 165 26.29 24.30 6.50
N ARG A 166 26.91 23.12 6.38
CA ARG A 166 28.22 22.85 7.00
C ARG A 166 29.29 23.82 6.50
N THR A 167 29.36 24.06 5.19
CA THR A 167 30.34 24.97 4.59
C THR A 167 30.10 26.42 5.03
N ARG A 168 28.83 26.84 5.05
CA ARG A 168 28.41 28.17 5.53
C ARG A 168 28.79 28.40 7.00
N LEU A 169 28.48 27.43 7.86
CA LEU A 169 28.85 27.49 9.28
C LEU A 169 30.37 27.52 9.47
N ARG A 170 31.12 26.76 8.67
CA ARG A 170 32.59 26.77 8.70
C ARG A 170 33.15 28.13 8.27
N SER A 171 32.60 28.75 7.22
CA SER A 171 32.99 30.10 6.78
C SER A 171 32.70 31.13 7.88
N SER A 172 31.46 31.14 8.39
CA SER A 172 31.05 32.08 9.44
C SER A 172 31.87 31.96 10.71
N LEU A 173 32.20 30.73 11.14
CA LEU A 173 33.07 30.51 12.29
C LEU A 173 34.52 30.94 12.00
N SER A 174 35.02 30.71 10.79
CA SER A 174 36.38 31.16 10.40
C SER A 174 36.47 32.69 10.35
N GLU A 175 35.45 33.36 9.80
CA GLU A 175 35.33 34.82 9.81
C GLU A 175 35.27 35.37 11.23
N MET A 176 34.51 34.73 12.13
CA MET A 176 34.46 35.14 13.54
C MET A 176 35.79 34.94 14.26
N ILE A 177 36.51 33.84 14.00
CA ILE A 177 37.86 33.61 14.55
C ILE A 177 38.82 34.68 14.04
N GLN A 178 38.84 34.95 12.73
CA GLN A 178 39.72 35.95 12.14
C GLN A 178 39.44 37.35 12.68
N TRP A 179 38.16 37.71 12.85
CA TRP A 179 37.77 38.97 13.49
C TRP A 179 38.29 39.08 14.93
N ILE A 180 38.23 37.99 15.71
CA ILE A 180 38.79 37.97 17.07
C ILE A 180 40.31 38.15 17.02
N GLU A 181 41.01 37.49 16.11
CA GLU A 181 42.47 37.62 15.95
C GLU A 181 42.90 39.05 15.56
N ASP A 182 42.14 39.71 14.68
CA ASP A 182 42.42 41.07 14.23
C ASP A 182 42.08 42.13 15.30
N ASN A 183 40.93 42.00 15.98
CA ASN A 183 40.45 42.98 16.95
C ASN A 183 41.02 42.79 18.36
N VAL A 184 41.36 41.56 18.73
CA VAL A 184 41.96 41.24 20.03
C VAL A 184 43.44 41.00 19.80
N GLN A 185 44.21 42.08 19.69
CA GLN A 185 45.67 42.02 19.81
C GLN A 185 46.08 42.17 21.27
N PRO A 186 46.27 41.07 22.04
CA PRO A 186 46.78 41.17 23.40
C PRO A 186 48.18 41.79 23.42
N GLY A 187 48.95 41.65 22.33
CA GLY A 187 50.30 42.20 22.18
C GLY A 187 50.36 43.73 22.16
N ALA A 188 49.47 44.40 21.41
CA ALA A 188 49.48 45.86 21.28
C ALA A 188 49.02 46.55 22.58
N ALA A 189 47.97 46.03 23.23
CA ALA A 189 47.48 46.54 24.49
C ALA A 189 48.48 46.31 25.65
N ILE A 190 49.16 45.16 25.68
CA ILE A 190 50.18 44.85 26.71
C ILE A 190 51.50 45.59 26.43
N MET A 191 51.91 45.77 25.17
CA MET A 191 53.09 46.59 24.80
C MET A 191 52.88 48.08 25.11
N ALA A 192 51.66 48.61 24.91
CA ALA A 192 51.32 49.98 25.27
C ALA A 192 51.35 50.22 26.80
N LEU A 193 50.98 49.22 27.62
CA LEU A 193 51.15 49.28 29.07
C LEU A 193 52.60 49.07 29.54
N ARG A 194 53.45 48.42 28.72
CA ARG A 194 54.87 48.15 29.02
C ARG A 194 55.75 49.40 28.86
N GLN A 195 55.34 50.41 28.10
CA GLN A 195 56.04 51.69 28.03
C GLN A 195 55.44 52.72 29.00
N PRO A 196 56.08 52.95 30.16
CA PRO A 196 56.23 54.27 30.69
C PRO A 196 57.67 54.73 30.43
N ASN A 197 57.79 55.85 29.72
CA ASN A 197 58.94 56.74 29.75
C ASN A 197 60.20 56.29 28.97
N ALA A 198 60.22 56.59 27.67
CA ALA A 198 61.46 56.90 26.95
C ALA A 198 61.28 58.29 26.32
N GLU A 199 61.72 59.27 27.11
CA GLU A 199 62.37 60.53 26.70
C GLU A 199 61.53 61.57 25.93
N ALA A 200 61.18 62.61 26.69
CA ALA A 200 61.07 63.96 26.18
C ALA A 200 62.43 64.41 25.62
N GLU A 201 62.51 64.59 24.31
CA GLU A 201 63.30 65.68 23.73
C GLU A 201 62.34 66.64 23.03
N VAL A 202 62.19 67.78 23.68
CA VAL A 202 61.44 68.94 23.23
C VAL A 202 62.35 69.70 22.26
N GLU A 203 62.10 69.59 20.96
CA GLU A 203 62.67 70.47 19.96
C GLU A 203 61.66 71.59 19.66
N ILE A 204 61.93 72.77 20.21
CA ILE A 204 61.15 74.00 20.00
C ILE A 204 61.86 74.83 18.94
N VAL A 205 61.34 74.87 17.72
CA VAL A 205 61.65 75.83 16.65
C VAL A 205 60.40 75.88 15.78
N GLU A 206 59.80 76.97 15.34
CA GLU A 206 59.82 78.41 15.59
C GLU A 206 58.54 78.91 14.88
N THR A 207 57.87 79.90 15.45
CA THR A 207 56.56 80.43 15.02
C THR A 207 56.59 81.15 13.68
N ALA A 208 55.59 80.93 12.81
CA ALA A 208 55.02 81.97 11.94
C ALA A 208 53.61 81.62 11.40
N HIS A 209 52.63 82.48 11.72
CA HIS A 209 51.54 83.07 10.89
C HIS A 209 50.79 82.20 9.84
N THR A 210 49.49 82.28 9.52
CA THR A 210 48.26 83.06 9.83
C THR A 210 47.16 82.44 8.90
N PRO A 211 45.84 82.64 9.12
CA PRO A 211 44.81 81.63 8.83
C PRO A 211 44.10 81.80 7.48
N ALA A 212 43.44 80.74 6.99
CA ALA A 212 42.44 80.84 5.93
C ALA A 212 41.30 79.80 6.05
N SER A 213 40.09 80.32 5.89
CA SER A 213 38.75 79.74 6.02
C SER A 213 38.33 78.69 4.96
N PRO A 214 37.19 77.99 5.16
CA PRO A 214 36.64 76.92 4.29
C PRO A 214 35.68 77.50 3.21
N PRO A 215 35.11 76.75 2.22
CA PRO A 215 33.91 75.91 2.47
C PRO A 215 33.58 74.76 1.47
N ALA A 216 32.62 73.94 1.90
CA ALA A 216 31.45 73.39 1.19
C ALA A 216 31.56 72.35 0.03
N GLY A 217 30.67 71.35 0.15
CA GLY A 217 30.27 70.39 -0.88
C GLY A 217 29.66 69.13 -0.24
N PHE A 218 28.72 69.26 0.69
CA PHE A 218 27.30 68.92 0.47
C PHE A 218 26.99 68.30 -0.90
N ASP A 219 26.72 67.00 -0.91
CA ASP A 219 25.72 66.46 -1.83
C ASP A 219 24.87 65.44 -1.07
N GLY A 220 23.87 65.97 -0.37
CA GLY A 220 22.66 65.22 -0.10
C GLY A 220 21.77 65.31 -1.32
N ARG A 221 21.35 64.16 -1.85
CA ARG A 221 20.08 64.06 -2.56
C ARG A 221 19.23 62.91 -2.00
N PRO A 222 18.02 63.23 -1.53
CA PRO A 222 17.01 62.28 -1.13
C PRO A 222 15.95 62.08 -2.23
N MET A 223 15.09 61.09 -1.97
CA MET A 223 13.74 60.85 -2.50
C MET A 223 13.59 60.27 -3.91
N ASP A 224 12.99 59.07 -3.97
CA ASP A 224 11.65 58.80 -4.52
C ASP A 224 11.55 57.26 -4.63
N GLY A 225 10.59 56.54 -4.03
CA GLY A 225 9.17 56.79 -4.09
C GLY A 225 8.55 55.90 -5.18
N ASP A 226 8.30 54.61 -4.89
CA ASP A 226 7.24 53.87 -5.58
C ASP A 226 6.72 52.75 -4.66
N GLU A 227 5.73 53.11 -3.86
CA GLU A 227 4.69 52.19 -3.45
C GLU A 227 4.00 51.69 -4.73
N ARG A 228 3.96 50.38 -4.98
CA ARG A 228 2.79 49.79 -5.65
C ARG A 228 2.68 48.28 -5.45
N ASN A 229 1.56 47.94 -4.84
CA ASN A 229 0.80 46.69 -4.91
C ASN A 229 1.23 45.50 -4.04
N LEU A 230 0.67 45.51 -2.83
CA LEU A 230 -0.16 44.39 -2.38
C LEU A 230 -1.35 44.21 -3.33
N ARG A 231 -1.66 42.96 -3.69
CA ARG A 231 -2.96 42.30 -3.39
C ARG A 231 -2.94 40.82 -3.86
N PRO A 232 -3.89 40.00 -3.39
CA PRO A 232 -3.70 38.61 -2.96
C PRO A 232 -3.81 37.56 -4.06
#